data_AF-A0A2W4VPB2-F1
#
_entry.id   AF-A0A2W4VPB2-F1
#
_cell.length_a   1.000
_cell.length_b   1.000
_cell.length_c   1.000
_cell.angle_alpha   90.00
_cell.angle_beta   90.00
_cell.angle_gamma   90.00
#
_symmetry.space_group_name_H-M   'P 1'
#
loop_
_entity.id
_entity.type
_entity.pdbx_description
1 polymer ?
#
loop_
_entity_poly.entity_id
_entity_poly.type
_entity_poly.pdbx_seq_one_letter_code
_entity_poly.pdbx_strand_id
1 'polypeptide(L)'
;MSKTTQHLALPCAALAALFLLGACAESAKLTVAQGTGPNPSLPEPVTSVIPTVNIAPAKGWPAGTAPVPAAGLGVVAFASGLDHPRWLMVLPNGDVLVAESNAPPKPAGSTGVKDWIAGQVMK
;
A
#
# COMPACT_ATOMS: atom_id res chain seq x y z
N MET A 1 -33.17 -1.65 -41.98
CA MET A 1 -33.40 -0.83 -40.77
C MET A 1 -32.41 -1.18 -39.63
N SER A 2 -31.09 -1.26 -39.91
CA SER A 2 -30.09 -1.66 -38.88
C SER A 2 -29.00 -0.62 -38.61
N LYS A 3 -28.72 0.30 -39.56
CA LYS A 3 -27.64 1.30 -39.40
C LYS A 3 -27.98 2.43 -38.42
N THR A 4 -29.24 2.89 -38.39
CA THR A 4 -29.69 4.00 -37.54
C THR A 4 -29.62 3.68 -36.03
N THR A 5 -29.85 2.42 -35.65
CA THR A 5 -29.75 1.96 -34.25
C THR A 5 -28.30 1.88 -33.76
N GLN A 6 -27.35 1.55 -34.65
CA GLN A 6 -25.91 1.52 -34.33
C GLN A 6 -25.33 2.91 -34.06
N HIS A 7 -25.81 3.96 -34.75
CA HIS A 7 -25.31 5.33 -34.59
C HIS A 7 -25.79 6.02 -33.30
N LEU A 8 -26.90 5.57 -32.71
CA LEU A 8 -27.40 6.10 -31.43
C LEU A 8 -26.88 5.31 -30.21
N ALA A 9 -26.60 4.01 -30.38
CA ALA A 9 -26.07 3.15 -29.31
C ALA A 9 -24.60 3.46 -28.95
N LEU A 10 -23.78 3.86 -29.93
CA LEU A 10 -22.35 4.16 -29.74
C LEU A 10 -22.08 5.40 -28.84
N PRO A 11 -22.74 6.56 -29.04
CA PRO A 11 -22.57 7.71 -28.15
C PRO A 11 -23.14 7.48 -26.74
N CYS A 12 -24.25 6.73 -26.60
CA CYS A 12 -24.78 6.35 -25.29
C CYS A 12 -23.81 5.44 -24.51
N ALA A 13 -23.18 4.47 -25.19
CA ALA A 13 -22.18 3.60 -24.57
C ALA A 13 -20.92 4.37 -24.14
N ALA A 14 -20.46 5.32 -24.96
CA ALA A 14 -19.33 6.19 -24.62
C ALA A 14 -19.64 7.10 -23.42
N LEU A 15 -20.84 7.67 -23.35
CA LEU A 15 -21.27 8.51 -22.25
C LEU A 15 -21.40 7.72 -20.93
N ALA A 16 -21.94 6.50 -21.01
CA ALA A 16 -22.03 5.59 -19.86
C ALA A 16 -20.63 5.17 -19.36
N ALA A 17 -19.69 4.90 -20.27
CA ALA A 17 -18.31 4.61 -19.92
C ALA A 17 -17.65 5.81 -19.22
N LEU A 18 -17.78 7.02 -19.75
CA LEU A 18 -17.24 8.25 -19.14
C LEU A 18 -17.81 8.50 -17.73
N PHE A 19 -19.12 8.27 -17.52
CA PHE A 19 -19.74 8.36 -16.19
C PHE A 19 -19.17 7.32 -15.20
N LEU A 20 -18.92 6.09 -15.66
CA LEU A 20 -18.31 5.03 -14.84
C LEU A 20 -16.87 5.34 -14.47
N LEU A 21 -16.08 5.97 -15.35
CA LEU A 21 -14.70 6.37 -15.03
C LEU A 21 -14.65 7.52 -14.01
N GLY A 22 -15.58 8.48 -14.06
CA GLY A 22 -15.62 9.62 -13.14
C GLY A 22 -16.04 9.26 -11.71
N ALA A 23 -16.83 8.19 -11.53
CA ALA A 23 -17.37 7.78 -10.23
C ALA A 23 -16.33 7.11 -9.30
N CYS A 24 -15.16 6.74 -9.81
CA CYS A 24 -14.10 6.08 -9.03
C CYS A 24 -12.86 6.96 -8.78
N ALA A 25 -12.92 8.26 -9.06
CA ALA A 25 -11.81 9.20 -8.89
C ALA A 25 -11.79 9.82 -7.46
N GLU A 26 -11.29 9.08 -6.48
CA GLU A 26 -11.00 9.61 -5.13
C GLU A 26 -9.64 10.32 -5.12
N SER A 27 -9.54 11.49 -4.50
CA SER A 27 -8.28 12.25 -4.35
C SER A 27 -8.13 12.86 -2.96
N ALA A 28 -6.90 13.08 -2.52
CA ALA A 28 -6.60 13.65 -1.21
C ALA A 28 -7.12 15.10 -1.11
N LYS A 29 -7.95 15.37 -0.11
CA LYS A 29 -8.53 16.70 0.15
C LYS A 29 -7.57 17.64 0.89
N LEU A 30 -6.58 17.09 1.60
CA LEU A 30 -5.61 17.84 2.39
C LEU A 30 -4.21 17.64 1.83
N THR A 31 -3.40 18.69 1.92
CA THR A 31 -1.97 18.63 1.58
C THR A 31 -1.18 17.87 2.66
N VAL A 32 -0.03 17.32 2.29
CA VAL A 32 0.88 16.65 3.24
C VAL A 32 1.25 17.57 4.42
N ALA A 33 1.44 18.87 4.15
CA ALA A 33 1.75 19.86 5.18
C ALA A 33 0.65 19.99 6.24
N GLN A 34 -0.63 19.95 5.85
CA GLN A 34 -1.76 20.04 6.78
C GLN A 34 -1.91 18.80 7.67
N GLY A 35 -1.39 17.65 7.23
CA GLY A 35 -1.35 16.40 7.99
C GLY A 35 -0.07 16.17 8.79
N THR A 36 0.87 17.13 8.81
CA THR A 36 2.18 16.99 9.47
C THR A 36 2.34 18.02 10.59
N GLY A 37 2.93 17.63 11.72
CA GLY A 37 3.25 18.52 12.84
C GLY A 37 2.50 18.19 14.13
N PRO A 38 2.63 19.02 15.18
CA PRO A 38 2.11 18.72 16.51
C PRO A 38 0.58 18.80 16.63
N ASN A 39 -0.08 19.50 15.72
CA ASN A 39 -1.55 19.60 15.68
C ASN A 39 -2.05 19.49 14.24
N PRO A 40 -2.04 18.28 13.64
CA PRO A 40 -2.43 18.06 12.26
C PRO A 40 -3.95 18.11 12.10
N SER A 41 -4.42 18.57 10.94
CA SER A 41 -5.83 18.47 10.57
C SER A 41 -6.10 17.05 10.06
N LEU A 42 -7.02 16.35 10.72
CA LEU A 42 -7.42 14.99 10.32
C LEU A 42 -8.75 15.07 9.55
N PRO A 43 -8.82 14.52 8.33
CA PRO A 43 -10.08 14.44 7.60
C PRO A 43 -11.01 13.42 8.27
N GLU A 44 -12.32 13.62 8.13
CA GLU A 44 -13.30 12.63 8.58
C GLU A 44 -13.15 11.31 7.78
N PRO A 45 -13.43 10.15 8.40
CA PRO A 45 -13.39 8.86 7.71
C PRO A 45 -14.35 8.83 6.51
N VAL A 46 -13.86 8.37 5.35
CA VAL A 46 -14.68 8.16 4.14
C VAL A 46 -15.01 6.67 4.04
N THR A 47 -16.30 6.34 3.93
CA THR A 47 -16.77 4.97 3.68
C THR A 47 -17.21 4.83 2.23
N SER A 48 -16.63 3.86 1.52
CA SER A 48 -16.97 3.56 0.13
C SER A 48 -17.19 2.05 -0.05
N VAL A 49 -18.01 1.68 -1.03
CA VAL A 49 -18.28 0.26 -1.36
C VAL A 49 -17.03 -0.41 -1.95
N ILE A 50 -16.26 0.35 -2.75
CA ILE A 50 -14.97 -0.07 -3.30
C ILE A 50 -13.89 0.82 -2.67
N PRO A 51 -12.95 0.27 -1.88
CA PRO A 51 -11.93 1.06 -1.22
C PRO A 51 -10.86 1.53 -2.21
N THR A 52 -10.37 2.75 -2.00
CA THR A 52 -9.17 3.25 -2.68
C THR A 52 -7.93 2.66 -2.00
N VAL A 53 -7.10 1.94 -2.76
CA VAL A 53 -5.88 1.31 -2.26
C VAL A 53 -4.68 1.97 -2.94
N ASN A 54 -3.82 2.63 -2.14
CA ASN A 54 -2.55 3.20 -2.61
C ASN A 54 -1.40 2.63 -1.77
N ILE A 55 -0.77 1.56 -2.26
CA ILE A 55 0.31 0.87 -1.55
C ILE A 55 1.64 1.47 -1.99
N ALA A 56 2.38 2.05 -1.04
CA ALA A 56 3.73 2.49 -1.29
C ALA A 56 4.65 1.27 -1.50
N PRO A 57 5.36 1.15 -2.64
CA PRO A 57 6.31 0.06 -2.85
C PRO A 57 7.47 0.20 -1.85
N ALA A 58 7.71 -0.85 -1.08
CA ALA A 58 8.87 -0.91 -0.19
C ALA A 58 10.16 -1.02 -1.02
N LYS A 59 10.93 0.07 -1.10
CA LYS A 59 12.26 0.06 -1.73
C LYS A 59 13.31 -0.12 -0.64
N GLY A 60 14.01 -1.25 -0.68
CA GLY A 60 15.20 -1.46 0.15
C GLY A 60 16.35 -0.54 -0.29
N TRP A 61 17.33 -0.37 0.59
CA TRP A 61 18.59 0.29 0.28
C TRP A 61 19.41 -0.57 -0.70
N PRO A 62 20.06 0.03 -1.72
CA PRO A 62 21.02 -0.68 -2.55
C PRO A 62 22.14 -1.32 -1.71
N ALA A 63 22.73 -2.41 -2.23
CA ALA A 63 23.80 -3.11 -1.52
C ALA A 63 24.96 -2.16 -1.17
N GLY A 64 25.41 -2.23 0.08
CA GLY A 64 26.50 -1.38 0.58
C GLY A 64 26.12 0.07 0.87
N THR A 65 24.84 0.44 0.76
CA THR A 65 24.38 1.79 1.11
C THR A 65 23.75 1.82 2.51
N ALA A 66 23.84 2.99 3.15
CA ALA A 66 23.25 3.26 4.45
C ALA A 66 22.67 4.68 4.46
N PRO A 67 21.63 4.96 5.27
CA PRO A 67 21.09 6.30 5.41
C PRO A 67 22.13 7.24 6.04
N VAL A 68 22.00 8.54 5.74
CA VAL A 68 22.83 9.58 6.37
C VAL A 68 22.36 9.79 7.82
N PRO A 69 23.23 9.55 8.82
CA PRO A 69 22.88 9.80 10.22
C PRO A 69 22.93 11.30 10.56
N ALA A 70 22.41 11.63 11.75
CA ALA A 70 22.68 12.92 12.38
C ALA A 70 24.19 13.06 12.72
N ALA A 71 24.64 14.31 12.92
CA ALA A 71 26.04 14.60 13.24
C ALA A 71 26.49 13.86 14.51
N GLY A 72 27.69 13.25 14.46
CA GLY A 72 28.26 12.48 15.58
C GLY A 72 27.77 11.02 15.68
N LEU A 73 26.89 10.57 14.79
CA LEU A 73 26.41 9.18 14.74
C LEU A 73 26.92 8.45 13.49
N GLY A 74 26.99 7.12 13.57
CA GLY A 74 27.26 6.23 12.45
C GLY A 74 26.11 5.24 12.25
N VAL A 75 25.86 4.84 11.00
CA VAL A 75 24.88 3.78 10.67
C VAL A 75 25.63 2.60 10.07
N VAL A 76 25.42 1.42 10.64
CA VAL A 76 25.94 0.15 10.13
C VAL A 76 24.81 -0.88 10.09
N ALA A 77 24.82 -1.73 9.07
CA ALA A 77 23.89 -2.85 9.02
C ALA A 77 24.29 -3.89 10.07
N PHE A 78 23.42 -4.15 11.03
CA PHE A 78 23.65 -5.17 12.07
C PHE A 78 23.41 -6.58 11.54
N ALA A 79 22.33 -6.77 10.77
CA ALA A 79 21.98 -8.01 10.08
C ALA A 79 21.20 -7.69 8.80
N SER A 80 21.18 -8.63 7.86
CA SER A 80 20.45 -8.53 6.59
C SER A 80 19.77 -9.85 6.23
N GLY A 81 18.79 -9.81 5.32
CA GLY A 81 18.10 -11.04 4.86
C GLY A 81 17.01 -11.55 5.80
N LEU A 82 16.54 -10.69 6.71
CA LEU A 82 15.39 -10.96 7.59
C LEU A 82 14.09 -10.67 6.84
N ASP A 83 13.05 -11.46 7.10
CA ASP A 83 11.73 -11.33 6.51
C ASP A 83 10.74 -10.75 7.53
N HIS A 84 10.29 -9.52 7.26
CA HIS A 84 9.40 -8.76 8.16
C HIS A 84 9.85 -8.72 9.64
N PRO A 85 11.10 -8.30 9.94
CA PRO A 85 11.56 -8.15 11.32
C PRO A 85 10.83 -6.98 11.99
N ARG A 86 10.17 -7.21 13.13
CA ARG A 86 9.45 -6.14 13.87
C ARG A 86 9.92 -5.93 15.31
N TRP A 87 10.38 -6.98 15.98
CA TRP A 87 10.74 -6.92 17.39
C TRP A 87 12.18 -7.39 17.57
N LEU A 88 12.92 -6.66 18.41
CA LEU A 88 14.32 -6.94 18.75
C LEU A 88 14.43 -7.07 20.28
N MET A 89 15.15 -8.07 20.76
CA MET A 89 15.45 -8.26 22.18
C MET A 89 16.94 -8.51 22.37
N VAL A 90 17.61 -7.63 23.11
CA VAL A 90 19.02 -7.80 23.47
C VAL A 90 19.10 -8.61 24.76
N LEU A 91 19.85 -9.72 24.73
CA LEU A 91 20.07 -10.59 25.87
C LEU A 91 21.26 -10.10 26.72
N PRO A 92 21.37 -10.47 28.02
CA PRO A 92 22.48 -10.06 28.88
C PRO A 92 23.88 -10.47 28.40
N ASN A 93 23.98 -11.49 27.55
CA ASN A 93 25.23 -11.94 26.93
C ASN A 93 25.61 -11.16 25.65
N GLY A 94 24.77 -10.23 25.20
CA GLY A 94 24.99 -9.41 24.00
C GLY A 94 24.34 -9.95 22.73
N ASP A 95 23.71 -11.13 22.77
CA ASP A 95 22.97 -11.67 21.62
C ASP A 95 21.70 -10.86 21.36
N VAL A 96 21.27 -10.81 20.09
CA VAL A 96 20.05 -10.12 19.68
C VAL A 96 19.09 -11.12 19.06
N LEU A 97 17.94 -11.31 19.70
CA LEU A 97 16.82 -12.07 19.15
C LEU A 97 15.97 -11.16 18.27
N VAL A 98 15.56 -11.66 17.11
CA VAL A 98 14.68 -10.97 16.17
C VAL A 98 13.41 -11.79 15.98
N ALA A 99 12.24 -11.14 16.07
CA ALA A 99 10.96 -11.76 15.71
C ALA A 99 10.50 -11.30 14.33
N GLU A 100 10.33 -12.27 13.43
CA GLU A 100 9.76 -12.13 12.10
C GLU A 100 8.24 -12.28 12.18
N SER A 101 7.48 -11.27 11.75
CA SER A 101 6.05 -11.17 12.02
C SER A 101 5.17 -11.66 10.87
N ASN A 102 5.65 -12.60 10.06
CA ASN A 102 4.90 -13.10 8.92
C ASN A 102 3.61 -13.80 9.35
N ALA A 103 2.55 -13.63 8.56
CA ALA A 103 1.32 -14.37 8.77
C ALA A 103 1.57 -15.88 8.53
N PRO A 104 0.88 -16.78 9.26
CA PRO A 104 0.96 -18.21 8.98
C PRO A 104 0.62 -18.51 7.52
N PRO A 105 1.24 -19.55 6.91
CA PRO A 105 0.85 -19.99 5.58
C PRO A 105 -0.65 -20.27 5.56
N LYS A 106 -1.38 -19.66 4.61
CA LYS A 106 -2.80 -19.93 4.45
C LYS A 106 -2.97 -21.39 4.01
N PRO A 107 -3.99 -22.11 4.52
CA PRO A 107 -4.29 -23.46 4.07
C PRO A 107 -4.55 -23.47 2.56
N ALA A 108 -4.00 -24.47 1.87
CA ALA A 108 -4.19 -24.62 0.43
C ALA A 108 -5.69 -24.79 0.11
N GLY A 109 -6.24 -23.93 -0.75
CA GLY A 109 -7.63 -24.03 -1.22
C GLY A 109 -8.57 -22.88 -0.85
N SER A 110 -8.10 -21.79 -0.25
CA SER A 110 -8.94 -20.60 -0.05
C SER A 110 -9.10 -19.82 -1.37
N THR A 111 -10.20 -20.07 -2.08
CA THR A 111 -10.52 -19.49 -3.41
C THR A 111 -11.49 -18.30 -3.31
N GLY A 112 -11.35 -17.46 -2.27
CA GLY A 112 -12.21 -16.29 -2.09
C GLY A 112 -11.74 -15.09 -2.93
N VAL A 113 -12.67 -14.17 -3.27
CA VAL A 113 -12.33 -12.87 -3.89
C VAL A 113 -11.29 -12.12 -3.06
N LYS A 114 -11.38 -12.20 -1.72
CA LYS A 114 -10.39 -11.63 -0.80
C LYS A 114 -8.99 -12.21 -1.01
N ASP A 115 -8.86 -13.50 -1.27
CA ASP A 115 -7.56 -14.14 -1.48
C ASP A 115 -6.97 -13.79 -2.84
N TRP A 116 -7.80 -13.68 -3.87
CA TRP A 116 -7.39 -13.19 -5.18
C TRP A 116 -6.89 -11.74 -5.10
N ILE A 117 -7.64 -10.84 -4.44
CA ILE A 117 -7.20 -9.45 -4.24
C ILE A 117 -5.91 -9.40 -3.43
N ALA A 118 -5.83 -10.16 -2.32
CA ALA A 118 -4.63 -10.24 -1.50
C ALA A 118 -3.39 -10.68 -2.30
N GLY A 119 -3.52 -11.69 -3.18
CA GLY A 119 -2.43 -12.12 -4.07
C GLY A 119 -2.03 -11.08 -5.12
N GLN A 120 -2.91 -10.14 -5.46
CA GLN A 120 -2.55 -9.02 -6.34
C GLN A 120 -1.79 -7.91 -5.60
N VAL A 121 -2.19 -7.60 -4.36
CA VAL A 121 -1.71 -6.42 -3.63
C VAL A 121 -0.60 -6.69 -2.61
N MET A 122 -0.45 -7.92 -2.13
CA MET A 122 0.58 -8.33 -1.15
C MET A 122 1.76 -9.04 -1.84
N LYS A 123 2.34 -8.40 -2.87
CA LYS A 123 3.55 -8.88 -3.55
C LYS A 123 4.79 -8.14 -3.06
#